data_AF-M1ZTR3-F1
#
_entry.id   AF-M1ZTR3-F1
#
_cell.length_a   1.000
_cell.length_b   1.000
_cell.length_c   1.000
_cell.angle_alpha   90.00
_cell.angle_beta   90.00
_cell.angle_gamma   90.00
#
_symmetry.space_group_name_H-M   'P 1'
#
loop_
_entity.id
_entity.type
_entity.pdbx_description
1 polymer ?
#
loop_
_entity_poly.entity_id
_entity_poly.type
_entity_poly.pdbx_seq_one_letter_code
_entity_poly.pdbx_strand_id
1 'polypeptide(L)'
;MNVNKNSNKINEKLKVIKNHEGIIRATTDFTIMLAIVTYSLVGYNLYMKNILHLSYMILGIVIISSSFGPVVALSNLSNNLPYTFASTERVFSILDEEPMVEEIDMGEKILNTNIVYDNVSFSYQGRRNKILENVRLSINEKEKIAIVGESGIGKSTFVKLLMRFRDVNKGDIFIGENSITNIETKNLRKN
;
A
#
# COMPACT_ATOMS: atom_id res chain seq x y z
N MET A 1 -15.39 -2.92 19.87
CA MET A 1 -14.42 -2.47 20.90
C MET A 1 -13.00 -2.23 20.37
N ASN A 2 -12.52 -2.94 19.33
CA ASN A 2 -11.16 -2.76 18.76
C ASN A 2 -10.93 -1.49 17.92
N VAL A 3 -11.96 -0.92 17.30
CA VAL A 3 -11.83 0.32 16.50
C VAL A 3 -11.35 1.50 17.36
N ASN A 4 -11.87 1.60 18.59
CA ASN A 4 -11.54 2.70 19.51
C ASN A 4 -10.07 2.66 19.99
N LYS A 5 -9.50 1.45 20.16
CA LYS A 5 -8.08 1.28 20.52
C LYS A 5 -7.14 1.73 19.39
N ASN A 6 -7.45 1.40 18.14
CA ASN A 6 -6.65 1.84 17.00
C ASN A 6 -6.77 3.35 16.78
N SER A 7 -7.98 3.91 16.90
CA SER A 7 -8.18 5.36 16.85
C SER A 7 -7.41 6.10 17.94
N ASN A 8 -7.42 5.60 19.18
CA ASN A 8 -6.65 6.20 20.28
C ASN A 8 -5.14 6.14 20.03
N LYS A 9 -4.63 5.01 19.53
CA LYS A 9 -3.20 4.84 19.20
C LYS A 9 -2.75 5.76 18.06
N ILE A 10 -3.60 5.98 17.06
CA ILE A 10 -3.35 6.95 15.99
C ILE A 10 -3.33 8.38 16.56
N ASN A 11 -4.31 8.74 17.39
CA ASN A 11 -4.36 10.05 18.02
C ASN A 11 -3.15 10.32 18.92
N GLU A 12 -2.66 9.33 19.66
CA GLU A 12 -1.42 9.46 20.44
C GLU A 12 -0.21 9.73 19.54
N LYS A 13 -0.06 8.98 18.44
CA LYS A 13 1.03 9.21 17.48
C LYS A 13 0.93 10.59 16.82
N LEU A 14 -0.27 11.02 16.43
CA LEU A 14 -0.50 12.37 15.88
C LEU A 14 -0.16 13.47 16.89
N LYS A 15 -0.44 13.24 18.18
CA LYS A 15 -0.08 14.17 19.25
C LYS A 15 1.44 14.30 19.42
N VAL A 16 2.18 13.20 19.32
CA VAL A 16 3.65 13.21 19.34
C VAL A 16 4.22 13.98 18.15
N ILE A 17 3.69 13.76 16.94
CA ILE A 17 4.11 14.47 15.73
C ILE A 17 3.84 15.98 15.87
N LYS A 18 2.63 16.37 16.31
CA LYS A 18 2.28 17.78 16.56
C LYS A 18 3.17 18.44 17.61
N ASN A 19 3.57 17.70 18.66
CA ASN A 19 4.51 18.22 19.65
C ASN A 19 5.89 18.48 19.03
N HIS A 20 6.40 17.59 18.18
CA HIS A 20 7.65 17.82 17.45
C HIS A 20 7.57 19.01 16.49
N GLU A 21 6.49 19.12 15.72
CA GLU A 21 6.25 20.30 14.87
C GLU A 21 6.20 21.60 15.68
N GLY A 22 5.54 21.57 16.85
CA GLY A 22 5.48 22.70 17.77
C GLY A 22 6.85 23.11 18.29
N ILE A 23 7.69 22.15 18.69
CA ILE A 23 9.06 22.42 19.14
C ILE A 23 9.89 23.02 18.01
N ILE A 24 9.84 22.45 16.80
CA ILE A 24 10.59 22.94 15.63
C ILE A 24 10.16 24.37 15.27
N ARG A 25 8.86 24.66 15.31
CA ARG A 25 8.35 26.01 15.05
C ARG A 25 8.85 26.99 16.11
N ALA A 26 8.72 26.64 17.39
CA ALA A 26 9.15 27.50 18.49
C ALA A 26 10.66 27.82 18.45
N THR A 27 11.50 26.83 18.15
CA THR A 27 12.96 27.05 18.04
C THR A 27 13.30 27.91 16.82
N THR A 28 12.59 27.71 15.70
CA THR A 28 12.78 28.49 14.47
C THR A 28 12.40 29.95 14.70
N ASP A 29 11.21 30.20 15.26
CA ASP A 29 10.72 31.56 15.55
C ASP A 29 11.64 32.28 16.55
N PHE A 30 12.11 31.58 17.58
CA PHE A 30 13.08 32.12 18.54
C PHE A 30 14.40 32.52 17.87
N THR A 31 14.90 31.69 16.95
CA THR A 31 16.15 31.95 16.20
C THR A 31 15.98 33.16 15.28
N ILE A 32 14.84 33.27 14.60
CA ILE A 32 14.49 34.41 13.74
C ILE A 32 14.41 35.70 14.57
N MET A 33 13.74 35.65 15.72
CA MET A 33 13.61 36.80 16.60
C MET A 33 14.98 37.29 17.09
N LEU A 34 15.87 36.38 17.47
CA LEU A 34 17.24 36.69 17.87
C LEU A 34 18.03 37.36 16.73
N ALA A 35 17.90 36.87 15.50
CA ALA A 35 18.54 37.44 14.32
C ALA A 35 18.04 38.87 14.02
N ILE A 36 16.73 39.12 14.16
CA ILE A 36 16.15 40.45 13.94
C ILE A 36 16.59 41.43 15.03
N VAL A 37 16.60 41.01 16.30
CA VAL A 37 17.04 41.84 17.42
C VAL A 37 18.52 42.22 17.28
N THR A 38 19.39 41.25 16.97
CA THR A 38 20.82 41.51 16.77
C THR A 38 21.06 42.44 15.59
N TYR A 39 20.36 42.23 14.47
CA TYR A 39 20.39 43.14 13.32
C TYR A 39 19.98 44.56 13.70
N SER A 40 18.88 44.71 14.44
CA SER A 40 18.37 46.02 14.88
C SER A 40 19.35 46.73 15.84
N LEU A 41 20.00 46.00 16.75
CA LEU A 41 20.98 46.58 17.67
C LEU A 41 22.25 47.06 16.97
N VAL A 42 22.73 46.30 15.97
CA VAL A 42 23.87 46.71 15.15
C VAL A 42 23.48 47.91 14.27
N GLY A 43 22.30 47.88 13.65
CA GLY A 43 21.77 48.98 12.86
C GLY A 43 21.67 50.28 13.66
N TYR A 44 21.16 50.21 14.90
CA TYR A 44 21.09 51.35 15.81
C TYR A 44 22.46 51.93 16.15
N ASN A 45 23.44 51.08 16.46
CA ASN A 45 24.81 51.53 16.74
C ASN A 45 25.47 52.24 15.54
N LEU A 46 25.19 51.79 14.30
CA LEU A 46 25.69 52.42 13.08
C LEU A 46 24.97 53.74 12.77
N TYR A 47 23.68 53.82 13.07
CA TYR A 47 22.90 55.05 12.97
C TYR A 47 23.45 56.15 13.88
N MET A 48 23.74 55.83 15.15
CA MET A 48 24.33 56.79 16.11
C MET A 48 25.69 57.33 15.67
N LYS A 49 26.44 56.58 14.86
CA LYS A 49 27.72 57.00 14.27
C LYS A 49 27.55 57.81 12.98
N ASN A 50 26.32 58.13 12.56
CA ASN A 50 25.99 58.78 11.28
C ASN A 50 26.52 58.04 10.03
N ILE A 51 26.81 56.74 10.14
CA ILE A 51 27.30 55.91 9.03
C ILE A 51 26.11 55.42 8.18
N LEU A 52 24.96 55.17 8.81
CA LEU A 52 23.80 54.54 8.20
C LEU A 52 22.54 55.41 8.36
N HIS A 53 21.82 55.62 7.27
CA HIS A 53 20.55 56.37 7.28
C HIS A 53 19.38 55.48 7.75
N LEU A 54 18.40 56.06 8.42
CA LEU A 54 17.24 55.34 8.97
C LEU A 54 16.48 54.52 7.90
N SER A 55 16.39 55.05 6.68
CA SER A 55 15.76 54.39 5.53
C SER A 55 16.41 53.04 5.20
N TYR A 56 17.74 52.97 5.21
CA TYR A 56 18.46 51.72 4.94
C TYR A 56 18.29 50.68 6.05
N MET A 57 18.13 51.12 7.30
CA MET A 57 17.85 50.22 8.43
C MET A 57 16.47 49.55 8.28
N ILE A 58 15.45 50.33 7.93
CA ILE A 58 14.09 49.82 7.70
C ILE A 58 14.08 48.84 6.51
N LEU A 59 14.73 49.19 5.40
CA LEU A 59 14.82 48.31 4.23
C LEU A 59 15.49 46.98 4.57
N GLY A 60 16.56 46.99 5.36
CA GLY A 60 17.24 45.76 5.78
C GLY A 60 16.39 44.86 6.67
N ILE A 61 15.61 45.44 7.60
CA ILE A 61 14.66 44.68 8.43
C ILE A 61 13.61 43.99 7.55
N VAL A 62 13.07 44.71 6.55
CA VAL A 62 12.07 44.15 5.63
C VAL A 62 12.66 43.01 4.81
N ILE A 63 13.86 43.17 4.27
CA ILE A 63 14.54 42.14 3.46
C ILE A 63 14.81 40.88 4.30
N ILE A 64 15.37 41.04 5.50
CA ILE A 64 15.66 39.92 6.42
C ILE A 64 14.38 39.20 6.82
N SER A 65 13.34 39.95 7.24
CA SER A 65 12.07 39.37 7.66
C SER A 65 11.38 38.61 6.52
N SER A 66 11.41 39.16 5.29
CA SER A 66 10.81 38.51 4.12
C SER A 66 11.54 37.23 3.68
N SER A 67 12.84 37.13 3.97
CA SER A 67 13.67 35.98 3.58
C SER A 67 13.36 34.72 4.40
N PHE A 68 12.90 34.88 5.64
CA PHE A 68 12.64 33.73 6.51
C PHE A 68 11.41 32.91 6.12
N GLY A 69 10.38 33.54 5.53
CA GLY A 69 9.15 32.82 5.11
C GLY A 69 9.43 31.65 4.17
N PRO A 70 10.10 31.87 3.02
CA PRO A 70 10.49 30.80 2.10
C PRO A 70 11.43 29.75 2.72
N VAL A 71 12.37 30.16 3.57
CA VAL A 71 13.33 29.25 4.23
C VAL A 71 12.60 28.27 5.16
N VAL A 72 11.64 28.77 5.96
CA VAL A 72 10.83 27.95 6.85
C VAL A 72 9.92 27.01 6.04
N ALA A 73 9.29 27.51 4.97
CA ALA A 73 8.47 26.68 4.09
C ALA A 73 9.27 25.52 3.47
N LEU A 74 10.49 25.81 2.99
CA LEU A 74 11.39 24.81 2.44
C LEU A 74 11.85 23.78 3.48
N SER A 75 12.18 24.23 4.69
CA SER A 75 12.54 23.33 5.80
C SER A 75 11.41 22.37 6.16
N ASN A 76 10.16 22.87 6.20
CA ASN A 76 9.00 22.03 6.46
C ASN A 76 8.75 20.99 5.36
N LEU A 77 9.03 21.31 4.10
CA LEU A 77 8.94 20.34 3.01
C LEU A 77 9.88 19.14 3.23
N SER A 78 11.12 19.40 3.67
CA SER A 78 12.11 18.35 3.96
C SER A 78 11.61 17.36 5.03
N ASN A 79 10.89 17.86 6.04
CA ASN A 79 10.30 17.01 7.08
C ASN A 79 9.12 16.14 6.59
N ASN A 80 8.44 16.56 5.52
CA ASN A 80 7.28 15.83 4.96
C ASN A 80 7.67 14.77 3.93
N LEU A 81 8.81 14.91 3.26
CA LEU A 81 9.27 13.99 2.21
C LEU A 81 9.35 12.52 2.65
N PRO A 82 9.86 12.16 3.85
CA PRO A 82 9.91 10.77 4.28
C PRO A 82 8.53 10.10 4.35
N TYR A 83 7.49 10.82 4.78
CA TYR A 83 6.12 10.32 4.84
C TYR A 83 5.53 10.10 3.45
N THR A 84 5.85 11.01 2.52
CA THR A 84 5.48 10.88 1.11
C THR A 84 6.13 9.64 0.52
N PHE A 85 7.44 9.46 0.69
CA PHE A 85 8.13 8.28 0.16
C PHE A 85 7.63 6.96 0.76
N ALA A 86 7.39 6.88 2.07
CA ALA A 86 6.82 5.68 2.69
C ALA A 86 5.38 5.37 2.22
N SER A 87 4.62 6.39 1.82
CA SER A 87 3.28 6.19 1.24
C SER A 87 3.37 5.74 -0.21
N THR A 88 4.28 6.35 -0.97
CA THR A 88 4.59 6.00 -2.35
C THR A 88 5.09 4.55 -2.46
N GLU A 89 5.99 4.12 -1.58
CA GLU A 89 6.51 2.73 -1.53
C GLU A 89 5.37 1.71 -1.37
N ARG A 90 4.39 1.98 -0.50
CA ARG A 90 3.22 1.11 -0.33
C ARG A 90 2.34 1.04 -1.58
N VAL A 91 2.18 2.15 -2.29
CA VAL A 91 1.42 2.17 -3.55
C VAL A 91 2.14 1.35 -4.60
N PHE A 92 3.45 1.57 -4.78
CA PHE A 92 4.24 0.80 -5.73
C PHE A 92 4.28 -0.69 -5.39
N SER A 93 4.35 -1.06 -4.11
CA SER A 93 4.31 -2.49 -3.73
C SER A 93 3.02 -3.21 -4.14
N ILE A 94 1.91 -2.49 -4.31
CA ILE A 94 0.64 -3.05 -4.80
C ILE A 94 0.63 -3.08 -6.34
N LEU A 95 1.17 -2.04 -6.98
CA LEU A 95 1.27 -1.97 -8.44
C LEU A 95 2.23 -3.02 -9.01
N ASP A 96 3.29 -3.33 -8.28
CA ASP A 96 4.32 -4.31 -8.65
C ASP A 96 3.95 -5.74 -8.22
N GLU A 97 2.77 -5.97 -7.63
CA GLU A 97 2.31 -7.30 -7.23
C GLU A 97 1.95 -8.14 -8.46
N GLU A 98 2.62 -9.27 -8.65
CA GLU A 98 2.32 -10.21 -9.73
C GLU A 98 1.08 -11.08 -9.39
N PRO A 99 0.19 -11.33 -10.36
CA PRO A 99 -0.97 -12.18 -10.13
C PRO A 99 -0.53 -13.62 -9.83
N MET A 100 -1.16 -14.26 -8.85
CA MET A 100 -0.82 -15.64 -8.49
C MET A 100 -1.16 -16.67 -9.59
N VAL A 101 -2.06 -16.31 -10.51
CA VAL A 101 -2.40 -17.08 -11.71
C VAL A 101 -2.61 -16.09 -12.85
N GLU A 102 -1.90 -16.27 -13.95
CA GLU A 102 -2.09 -15.46 -15.15
C GLU A 102 -3.44 -15.74 -15.81
N GLU A 103 -4.12 -14.68 -16.25
CA GLU A 103 -5.37 -14.82 -17.00
C GLU A 103 -5.08 -15.25 -18.44
N ILE A 104 -5.91 -16.16 -18.94
CA ILE A 104 -5.87 -16.60 -20.33
C ILE A 104 -6.93 -15.86 -21.12
N ASP A 105 -6.50 -14.96 -21.99
CA ASP A 105 -7.39 -14.18 -22.86
C ASP A 105 -7.74 -14.90 -24.17
N MET A 106 -6.82 -15.70 -24.73
CA MET A 106 -7.03 -16.48 -25.96
C MET A 106 -6.92 -17.97 -25.67
N GLY A 107 -7.89 -18.49 -24.95
CA GLY A 107 -7.99 -19.92 -24.63
C GLY A 107 -9.12 -20.63 -25.37
N GLU A 108 -9.22 -21.92 -25.13
CA GLU A 108 -10.29 -22.74 -25.68
C GLU A 108 -11.62 -22.40 -25.00
N LYS A 109 -12.72 -22.57 -25.73
CA LYS A 109 -14.07 -22.41 -25.19
C LYS A 109 -14.57 -23.73 -24.63
N ILE A 110 -15.39 -23.65 -23.59
CA ILE A 110 -16.04 -24.82 -23.00
C ILE A 110 -17.12 -25.31 -23.97
N LEU A 111 -16.93 -26.52 -24.50
CA LEU A 111 -17.90 -27.20 -25.38
C LEU A 111 -18.79 -28.20 -24.62
N ASN A 112 -18.29 -28.74 -23.52
CA ASN A 112 -18.94 -29.72 -22.66
C ASN A 112 -18.55 -29.42 -21.20
N THR A 113 -19.45 -29.66 -20.25
CA THR A 113 -19.27 -29.40 -18.82
C THR A 113 -18.94 -30.64 -17.99
N ASN A 114 -18.50 -31.75 -18.62
CA ASN A 114 -17.90 -32.87 -17.90
C ASN A 114 -16.66 -32.39 -17.13
N ILE A 115 -16.55 -32.65 -15.83
CA ILE A 115 -15.41 -32.21 -15.02
C ILE A 115 -14.61 -33.43 -14.57
N VAL A 116 -13.29 -33.39 -14.76
CA VAL A 116 -12.39 -34.46 -14.29
C VAL A 116 -11.26 -33.87 -13.47
N TYR A 117 -11.14 -34.30 -12.22
CA TYR A 117 -9.96 -34.13 -11.39
C TYR A 117 -9.07 -35.35 -11.59
N ASP A 118 -7.90 -35.17 -12.20
CA ASP A 118 -6.92 -36.24 -12.37
C ASP A 118 -5.73 -36.05 -11.42
N ASN A 119 -5.66 -36.90 -10.39
CA ASN A 119 -4.55 -36.96 -9.44
C ASN A 119 -4.21 -35.61 -8.75
N VAL A 120 -5.24 -34.79 -8.51
CA VAL A 120 -5.05 -33.41 -8.05
C VAL A 120 -4.54 -33.37 -6.62
N SER A 121 -3.41 -32.70 -6.42
CA SER A 121 -2.88 -32.38 -5.10
C SER A 121 -2.61 -30.88 -4.99
N PHE A 122 -2.94 -30.30 -3.82
CA PHE A 122 -2.81 -28.86 -3.60
C PHE A 122 -2.50 -28.52 -2.14
N SER A 123 -1.64 -27.51 -1.94
CA SER A 123 -1.33 -26.82 -0.70
C SER A 123 -1.22 -25.31 -0.95
N TYR A 124 -1.60 -24.51 0.04
CA TYR A 124 -1.33 -23.07 -0.01
C TYR A 124 0.16 -22.80 0.23
N GLN A 125 0.69 -21.78 -0.45
CA GLN A 125 2.06 -21.30 -0.20
C GLN A 125 2.25 -20.98 1.30
N GLY A 126 3.37 -21.42 1.86
CA GLY A 126 3.66 -21.29 3.30
C GLY A 126 3.03 -22.36 4.20
N ARG A 127 2.20 -23.27 3.67
CA ARG A 127 1.63 -24.38 4.45
C ARG A 127 2.32 -25.71 4.10
N ARG A 128 2.80 -26.41 5.12
CA ARG A 128 3.45 -27.74 4.96
C ARG A 128 2.47 -28.86 4.63
N ASN A 129 1.24 -28.78 5.14
CA ASN A 129 0.25 -29.84 4.97
C ASN A 129 -0.56 -29.61 3.69
N LYS A 130 -0.70 -30.67 2.88
CA LYS A 130 -1.60 -30.68 1.72
C LYS A 130 -3.05 -30.48 2.17
N ILE A 131 -3.79 -29.68 1.41
CA ILE A 131 -5.23 -29.49 1.56
C ILE A 131 -5.98 -30.57 0.78
N LEU A 132 -5.52 -30.86 -0.43
CA LEU A 132 -6.02 -31.94 -1.27
C LEU A 132 -4.87 -32.88 -1.62
N GLU A 133 -5.11 -34.18 -1.58
CA GLU A 133 -4.10 -35.19 -1.86
C GLU A 133 -4.66 -36.26 -2.80
N ASN A 134 -4.06 -36.35 -3.98
CA ASN A 134 -4.38 -37.33 -5.03
C ASN A 134 -5.89 -37.47 -5.32
N VAL A 135 -6.61 -36.35 -5.38
CA VAL A 135 -8.04 -36.34 -5.66
C VAL A 135 -8.27 -36.82 -7.09
N ARG A 136 -9.09 -37.87 -7.23
CA ARG A 136 -9.58 -38.41 -8.51
C ARG A 136 -11.09 -38.41 -8.47
N LEU A 137 -11.72 -37.62 -9.34
CA LEU A 137 -13.17 -37.50 -9.41
C LEU A 137 -13.58 -37.14 -10.83
N SER A 138 -14.62 -37.80 -11.33
CA SER A 138 -15.28 -37.43 -12.59
C SER A 138 -16.72 -37.07 -12.30
N ILE A 139 -17.17 -35.94 -12.84
CA ILE A 139 -18.54 -35.42 -12.71
C ILE A 139 -19.08 -35.28 -14.12
N ASN A 140 -20.14 -36.00 -14.44
CA ASN A 140 -20.74 -35.97 -15.76
C ASN A 140 -21.58 -34.69 -15.94
N GLU A 141 -21.82 -34.31 -17.18
CA GLU A 141 -22.72 -33.22 -17.52
C GLU A 141 -24.10 -33.45 -16.87
N LYS A 142 -24.64 -32.38 -16.25
CA LYS A 142 -25.89 -32.37 -15.48
C LYS A 142 -25.90 -33.24 -14.22
N GLU A 143 -24.80 -33.89 -13.88
CA GLU A 143 -24.65 -34.57 -12.60
C GLU A 143 -24.56 -33.54 -11.46
N LYS A 144 -25.15 -33.88 -10.31
CA LYS A 144 -25.11 -33.05 -9.10
C LYS A 144 -24.37 -33.81 -8.02
N ILE A 145 -23.27 -33.24 -7.56
CA ILE A 145 -22.50 -33.76 -6.44
C ILE A 145 -22.65 -32.86 -5.21
N ALA A 146 -22.60 -33.46 -4.02
CA ALA A 146 -22.54 -32.73 -2.77
C ALA A 146 -21.18 -32.98 -2.09
N ILE A 147 -20.46 -31.91 -1.76
CA ILE A 147 -19.19 -32.00 -1.04
C ILE A 147 -19.45 -31.80 0.45
N VAL A 148 -19.33 -32.88 1.23
CA VAL A 148 -19.56 -32.88 2.68
C VAL A 148 -18.26 -33.10 3.47
N GLY A 149 -18.22 -32.61 4.71
CA GLY A 149 -17.09 -32.79 5.62
C GLY A 149 -16.95 -31.66 6.64
N GLU A 150 -15.98 -31.75 7.53
CA GLU A 150 -15.74 -30.75 8.58
C GLU A 150 -15.19 -29.42 8.05
N SER A 151 -15.36 -28.34 8.82
CA SER A 151 -14.82 -27.03 8.46
C SER A 151 -13.29 -27.09 8.31
N GLY A 152 -12.75 -26.50 7.25
CA GLY A 152 -11.30 -26.44 7.01
C GLY A 152 -10.69 -27.63 6.25
N ILE A 153 -11.47 -28.66 5.89
CA ILE A 153 -10.97 -29.84 5.16
C ILE A 153 -10.67 -29.60 3.67
N GLY A 154 -10.93 -28.40 3.14
CA GLY A 154 -10.60 -28.06 1.75
C GLY A 154 -11.78 -28.00 0.76
N LYS A 155 -13.03 -28.08 1.22
CA LYS A 155 -14.22 -27.97 0.35
C LYS A 155 -14.23 -26.70 -0.51
N SER A 156 -14.02 -25.54 0.10
CA SER A 156 -13.93 -24.28 -0.65
C SER A 156 -12.69 -24.23 -1.55
N THR A 157 -11.60 -24.89 -1.15
CA THR A 157 -10.39 -24.98 -1.97
C THR A 157 -10.62 -25.81 -3.22
N PHE A 158 -11.34 -26.93 -3.12
CA PHE A 158 -11.75 -27.76 -4.25
C PHE A 158 -12.45 -26.93 -5.33
N VAL A 159 -13.45 -26.13 -4.94
CA VAL A 159 -14.20 -25.27 -5.87
C VAL A 159 -13.33 -24.12 -6.40
N LYS A 160 -12.44 -23.54 -5.59
CA LYS A 160 -11.50 -22.50 -6.04
C LYS A 160 -10.51 -22.99 -7.10
N LEU A 161 -10.12 -24.25 -7.05
CA LEU A 161 -9.25 -24.86 -8.07
C LEU A 161 -10.01 -25.09 -9.38
N LEU A 162 -11.28 -25.51 -9.32
CA LEU A 162 -12.13 -25.63 -10.52
C LEU A 162 -12.25 -24.31 -11.28
N MET A 163 -12.47 -23.21 -10.56
CA MET A 163 -12.57 -21.86 -11.14
C MET A 163 -11.20 -21.23 -11.46
N ARG A 164 -10.12 -21.99 -11.28
CA ARG A 164 -8.72 -21.59 -11.47
C ARG A 164 -8.39 -20.24 -10.81
N PHE A 165 -8.75 -20.09 -9.54
CA PHE A 165 -8.22 -19.01 -8.69
C PHE A 165 -6.84 -19.34 -8.11
N ARG A 166 -6.43 -20.60 -8.26
CA ARG A 166 -5.14 -21.18 -7.89
C ARG A 166 -4.84 -22.29 -8.89
N ASP A 167 -3.59 -22.42 -9.29
CA ASP A 167 -3.15 -23.62 -10.00
C ASP A 167 -2.89 -24.76 -9.01
N VAL A 168 -3.03 -25.98 -9.49
CA VAL A 168 -2.76 -27.20 -8.72
C VAL A 168 -1.25 -27.39 -8.56
N ASN A 169 -0.81 -28.07 -7.49
CA ASN A 169 0.62 -28.38 -7.34
C ASN A 169 1.01 -29.66 -8.10
N LYS A 170 0.06 -30.58 -8.30
CA LYS A 170 0.24 -31.83 -9.06
C LYS A 170 -1.12 -32.29 -9.58
N GLY A 171 -1.10 -32.98 -10.73
CA GLY A 171 -2.31 -33.44 -11.42
C GLY A 171 -2.85 -32.35 -12.32
N ASP A 172 -4.06 -32.56 -12.83
CA ASP A 172 -4.73 -31.59 -13.69
C ASP A 172 -6.26 -31.65 -13.51
N ILE A 173 -6.95 -30.58 -13.89
CA ILE A 173 -8.40 -30.49 -13.89
C ILE A 173 -8.87 -30.21 -15.31
N PHE A 174 -9.79 -31.02 -15.80
CA PHE A 174 -10.35 -30.91 -17.14
C PHE A 174 -11.81 -30.50 -17.08
N ILE A 175 -12.21 -29.69 -18.07
CA ILE A 175 -13.61 -29.41 -18.39
C ILE A 175 -13.84 -29.79 -19.86
N GLY A 176 -14.66 -30.81 -20.08
CA GLY A 176 -14.78 -31.49 -21.36
C GLY A 176 -13.48 -32.24 -21.69
N GLU A 177 -12.85 -31.86 -22.78
CA GLU A 177 -11.58 -32.44 -23.25
C GLU A 177 -10.36 -31.54 -22.91
N ASN A 178 -10.62 -30.34 -22.39
CA ASN A 178 -9.61 -29.29 -22.27
C ASN A 178 -9.20 -29.12 -20.80
N SER A 179 -7.90 -28.97 -20.56
CA SER A 179 -7.40 -28.58 -19.24
C SER A 179 -7.86 -27.16 -18.91
N ILE A 180 -8.21 -26.89 -17.65
CA ILE A 180 -8.53 -25.54 -17.18
C ILE A 180 -7.36 -24.55 -17.37
N THR A 181 -6.15 -25.05 -17.55
CA THR A 181 -4.97 -24.23 -17.87
C THR A 181 -4.92 -23.76 -19.33
N ASN A 182 -5.81 -24.25 -20.20
CA ASN A 182 -5.88 -23.85 -21.62
C ASN A 182 -7.18 -23.12 -21.96
N ILE A 183 -8.15 -23.10 -21.05
CA ILE A 183 -9.45 -22.46 -21.24
C ILE A 183 -9.36 -20.97 -20.96
N GLU A 184 -10.07 -20.17 -21.77
CA GLU A 184 -10.18 -18.72 -21.57
C GLU A 184 -10.77 -18.42 -20.17
N THR A 185 -10.06 -17.62 -19.38
CA THR A 185 -10.41 -17.42 -17.95
C THR A 185 -11.76 -16.75 -17.76
N LYS A 186 -12.14 -15.82 -18.66
CA LYS A 186 -13.47 -15.19 -18.67
C LYS A 186 -14.57 -16.19 -19.00
N ASN A 187 -14.31 -17.14 -19.90
CA ASN A 187 -15.25 -18.20 -20.27
C ASN A 187 -15.46 -19.18 -19.10
N LEU A 188 -14.37 -19.58 -18.44
CA LEU A 188 -14.39 -20.49 -17.29
C LEU A 188 -15.26 -19.99 -16.14
N ARG A 189 -15.25 -18.67 -15.87
CA ARG A 189 -15.91 -18.07 -14.70
C ARG A 189 -17.33 -17.55 -14.97
N LYS A 190 -17.78 -17.56 -16.24
CA LYS A 190 -19.12 -17.06 -16.63
C LYS A 190 -20.19 -18.17 -16.63
N ASN A 191 -19.78 -19.42 -16.74
CA ASN A 191 -20.65 -20.60 -16.76
C ASN A 191 -20.81 -21.19 -15.35
#